data_AF-A0A803R0M1-F1
#
_entry.id   AF-A0A803R0M1-F1
#
_cell.length_a   1.000
_cell.length_b   1.000
_cell.length_c   1.000
_cell.angle_alpha   90.00
_cell.angle_beta   90.00
_cell.angle_gamma   90.00
#
_symmetry.space_group_name_H-M   'P 1'
#
loop_
_entity.id
_entity.type
_entity.pdbx_description
1 polymer ?
#
loop_
_entity_poly.entity_id
_entity_poly.type
_entity_poly.pdbx_seq_one_letter_code
_entity_poly.pdbx_strand_id
1 'polypeptide(L)' 'MGAAFVVGVFGVLILAHATYSTIHYRELLKIMEEEFSGPPINVLFELLLGFVLCLWAALAVPGKFLSILPHSEENR' A
#
# COMPACT_ATOMS: atom_id res chain seq x y z
N MET A 1 5.87 16.98 6.91
CA MET A 1 5.92 15.60 6.38
C MET A 1 5.94 15.69 4.87
N GLY A 2 6.83 14.96 4.19
CA GLY A 2 6.91 14.99 2.72
C GLY A 2 5.66 14.38 2.07
N ALA A 3 5.33 14.80 0.85
CA ALA A 3 4.17 14.27 0.11
C ALA A 3 4.21 12.73 -0.02
N ALA A 4 5.40 12.15 -0.22
CA ALA A 4 5.60 10.71 -0.27
C ALA A 4 5.16 9.98 1.00
N PHE A 5 5.39 10.58 2.18
CA PHE A 5 4.96 10.00 3.46
C PHE A 5 3.44 9.97 3.56
N VAL A 6 2.77 11.07 3.18
CA VAL A 6 1.30 11.16 3.20
C VAL A 6 0.69 10.11 2.25
N VAL A 7 1.24 9.99 1.04
CA VAL A 7 0.81 8.96 0.08
C VAL A 7 1.02 7.55 0.65
N GLY A 8 2.14 7.30 1.34
CA GLY A 8 2.40 6.02 2.02
C GLY A 8 1.36 5.70 3.08
N VAL A 9 0.95 6.68 3.90
CA VAL A 9 -0.13 6.50 4.89
C VAL A 9 -1.43 6.11 4.20
N PHE A 10 -1.82 6.79 3.12
CA PHE A 10 -3.01 6.41 2.34
C PHE A 10 -2.88 5.02 1.72
N GLY A 11 -1.71 4.65 1.21
CA GLY A 11 -1.45 3.30 0.69
C GLY A 11 -1.71 2.23 1.75
N VAL A 12 -1.19 2.43 2.98
CA VAL A 12 -1.40 1.49 4.10
C VAL A 12 -2.88 1.43 4.50
N LEU A 13 -3.57 2.58 4.55
CA LEU A 13 -5.01 2.61 4.85
C LEU A 13 -5.84 1.87 3.79
N ILE A 14 -5.51 2.01 2.51
CA ILE A 14 -6.17 1.28 1.42
C ILE A 14 -5.92 -0.23 1.55
N LEU A 15 -4.69 -0.66 1.87
CA LEU A 15 -4.39 -2.07 2.10
C LEU A 15 -5.14 -2.64 3.31
N ALA A 16 -5.25 -1.86 4.39
CA ALA A 16 -6.03 -2.24 5.57
C ALA A 16 -7.53 -2.37 5.22
N HIS A 17 -8.06 -1.44 4.42
CA HIS A 17 -9.42 -1.49 3.91
C HIS A 17 -9.66 -2.76 3.06
N ALA A 18 -8.81 -3.03 2.06
CA ALA A 18 -8.95 -4.22 1.22
C ALA A 18 -8.90 -5.53 2.03
N THR A 19 -8.04 -5.57 3.06
CA THR A 19 -7.97 -6.69 4.01
C THR A 19 -9.28 -6.85 4.77
N TYR A 20 -9.80 -5.76 5.34
CA TYR A 20 -11.09 -5.77 6.04
C TYR A 20 -12.23 -6.20 5.13
N SER A 21 -12.33 -5.64 3.92
CA SER A 21 -13.36 -5.98 2.93
C SER A 21 -13.31 -7.46 2.54
N THR A 22 -12.12 -8.04 2.42
CA THR A 22 -11.98 -9.49 2.12
C THR A 22 -12.47 -10.35 3.29
N ILE A 23 -12.11 -9.99 4.53
CA ILE A 23 -12.56 -10.71 5.73
C ILE A 23 -14.07 -10.62 5.85
N HIS A 24 -14.63 -9.42 5.74
CA HIS A 24 -16.05 -9.17 5.85
C HIS A 24 -16.85 -9.90 4.76
N TYR A 25 -16.39 -9.86 3.51
CA TYR A 25 -17.02 -10.62 2.42
C TYR A 25 -17.05 -12.11 2.70
N ARG A 26 -15.95 -12.67 3.20
CA ARG A 26 -15.90 -14.09 3.59
C ARG A 26 -16.85 -14.42 4.75
N GLU A 27 -17.01 -13.52 5.71
CA GLU A 27 -17.99 -13.68 6.78
C GLU A 27 -19.43 -13.67 6.25
N LEU A 28 -19.72 -12.79 5.29
CA LEU A 28 -21.03 -12.71 4.65
C LEU A 28 -21.37 -13.99 3.88
N LEU A 29 -20.42 -14.56 3.12
CA LEU A 29 -20.64 -15.85 2.44
C LEU A 29 -20.92 -17.00 3.40
N LYS A 30 -20.28 -17.03 4.58
CA LYS A 30 -20.57 -18.04 5.61
C LYS A 30 -22.01 -17.95 6.11
N ILE A 31 -22.56 -16.74 6.24
CA ILE A 31 -23.96 -16.53 6.65
C ILE A 31 -24.92 -16.98 5.54
N MET A 32 -24.52 -16.79 4.28
CA MET A 32 -25.29 -17.18 3.11
C MET A 32 -25.14 -18.66 2.71
N GLU A 33 -24.34 -19.44 3.44
CA GLU A 33 -23.98 -20.82 3.11
C GLU A 33 -23.36 -20.97 1.71
N GLU A 34 -22.68 -19.92 1.22
CA GLU A 34 -22.00 -19.91 -0.07
C GLU A 34 -20.48 -20.21 0.09
N GLU A 35 -19.90 -20.88 -0.90
CA GLU A 35 -18.47 -21.20 -0.90
C GLU A 35 -17.62 -19.98 -1.30
N PHE A 36 -16.55 -19.72 -0.56
CA PHE A 36 -15.61 -18.67 -0.91
C PHE A 36 -14.70 -19.09 -2.07
N SER A 37 -14.97 -18.54 -3.26
CA SER A 37 -14.12 -18.76 -4.44
C SER A 37 -12.98 -17.72 -4.56
N GLY A 38 -13.09 -16.58 -3.88
CA GLY A 38 -12.14 -15.47 -3.96
C GLY A 38 -12.77 -14.13 -3.60
N PRO A 39 -11.97 -13.08 -3.37
CA PRO A 39 -12.48 -11.75 -3.08
C PRO A 39 -13.12 -11.11 -4.33
N PRO A 40 -14.05 -10.16 -4.15
CA PRO A 40 -14.62 -9.38 -5.25
C PRO A 40 -13.55 -8.63 -6.05
N ILE A 41 -13.75 -8.48 -7.37
CA ILE A 41 -12.74 -7.88 -8.27
C ILE A 41 -12.40 -6.43 -7.89
N ASN A 42 -13.33 -5.67 -7.32
CA ASN A 42 -13.07 -4.33 -6.82
C ASN A 42 -12.05 -4.32 -5.68
N VAL A 43 -12.10 -5.31 -4.78
CA VAL A 43 -11.14 -5.46 -3.67
C VAL A 43 -9.75 -5.79 -4.21
N LEU A 44 -9.66 -6.54 -5.32
CA LEU A 44 -8.39 -6.77 -6.00
C LEU A 44 -7.77 -5.45 -6.51
N PHE A 45 -8.58 -4.57 -7.12
CA PHE A 45 -8.10 -3.27 -7.58
C PHE A 45 -7.69 -2.35 -6.42
N GLU A 46 -8.44 -2.36 -5.31
CA GLU A 46 -8.05 -1.64 -4.08
C GLU A 46 -6.70 -2.14 -3.55
N LEU A 47 -6.52 -3.45 -3.47
CA LEU A 47 -5.26 -4.08 -3.05
C LEU A 47 -4.09 -3.64 -3.94
N LEU A 48 -4.25 -3.74 -5.26
CA LEU A 48 -3.20 -3.35 -6.21
C LEU A 48 -2.87 -1.87 -6.13
N LEU A 49 -3.87 -1.00 -5.98
CA LEU A 49 -3.67 0.43 -5.81
C LEU A 49 -2.91 0.72 -4.51
N GLY A 50 -3.36 0.17 -3.38
CA GLY A 50 -2.70 0.34 -2.09
C GLY A 50 -1.24 -0.16 -2.13
N PHE A 51 -1.00 -1.29 -2.80
CA PHE A 51 0.33 -1.85 -2.97
C PHE A 51 1.27 -0.94 -3.76
N VAL A 52 0.82 -0.42 -4.92
CA VAL A 52 1.62 0.49 -5.75
C VAL A 52 1.94 1.79 -5.01
N LEU A 53 0.97 2.36 -4.28
CA LEU A 53 1.20 3.57 -3.49
C LEU A 53 2.22 3.33 -2.36
N CYS A 54 2.12 2.20 -1.66
CA CYS A 54 3.09 1.81 -0.65
C CYS A 54 4.49 1.59 -1.23
N LEU A 55 4.61 0.89 -2.35
CA LEU A 55 5.88 0.65 -3.03
C LEU A 55 6.53 1.98 -3.43
N TRP A 56 5.77 2.87 -4.04
CA TRP A 56 6.26 4.18 -4.45
C TRP A 56 6.70 5.02 -3.24
N ALA A 57 5.91 5.05 -2.17
CA ALA A 57 6.26 5.76 -0.96
C ALA A 57 7.52 5.19 -0.29
N ALA A 58 7.67 3.85 -0.24
CA ALA A 58 8.84 3.20 0.31
C ALA A 58 10.13 3.56 -0.43
N LEU A 59 10.06 3.83 -1.73
CA LEU A 59 11.20 4.29 -2.53
C LEU A 59 11.45 5.79 -2.40
N ALA A 60 10.39 6.60 -2.26
CA ALA A 60 10.50 8.06 -2.25
C ALA A 60 10.76 8.67 -0.85
N VAL A 61 10.32 8.02 0.22
CA VAL A 61 10.46 8.52 1.61
C VAL A 61 11.91 8.53 2.11
N PRO A 62 12.75 7.50 1.87
CA PRO A 62 14.14 7.48 2.35
C PRO A 62 15.02 8.60 1.80
N GLY A 63 14.59 9.27 0.73
CA GLY A 63 15.31 10.39 0.14
C GLY A 63 16.31 9.97 -0.94
N LYS A 64 17.21 10.89 -1.30
CA LYS A 64 18.21 10.66 -2.36
C LYS A 64 19.42 9.92 -1.79
N PHE A 65 20.08 9.16 -2.66
CA PHE A 65 21.40 8.64 -2.37
C PHE A 65 22.40 9.80 -2.26
N LEU A 66 23.30 9.70 -1.28
CA LEU A 66 24.41 10.63 -1.12
C LEU A 66 25.59 10.18 -1.99
N SER A 67 26.44 11.13 -2.35
CA SER A 67 27.65 10.83 -3.10
C SER A 67 28.67 10.10 -2.23
N ILE A 68 29.45 9.19 -2.80
CA ILE A 68 30.55 8.55 -2.07
C ILE A 68 31.79 9.46 -1.98
N LEU A 69 31.83 10.56 -2.75
CA LEU A 69 32.98 11.45 -2.79
C LEU A 69 33.01 12.36 -1.54
N PRO A 70 34.08 12.36 -0.74
CA PRO A 70 34.11 13.07 0.55
C PRO A 70 33.87 14.59 0.47
N HIS A 71 34.15 15.21 -0.68
CA HIS A 71 33.98 16.65 -0.91
C HIS A 71 32.97 16.96 -2.01
N SER A 72 32.03 16.06 -2.26
CA SER A 72 30.88 16.33 -3.12
C SER A 72 30.03 17.47 -2.55
N GLU A 73 29.62 18.42 -3.40
CA GLU A 73 28.68 19.48 -3.03
C GLU A 73 27.35 18.91 -2.53
N GLU A 74 26.97 17.70 -2.96
CA GLU A 74 25.75 17.00 -2.51
C GLU A 74 25.87 16.41 -1.09
N ASN A 75 27.09 16.34 -0.54
CA ASN A 75 27.36 15.88 0.82
C ASN A 75 27.65 17.03 1.80
N ARG A 76 27.56 18.27 1.32
CA ARG A 76 27.98 19.47 2.04
C ARG A 76 26.83 20.14 2.77
#